data_AF-A0A957V380-F1
#
_entry.id   AF-A0A957V380-F1
#
_cell.length_a   1.000
_cell.length_b   1.000
_cell.length_c   1.000
_cell.angle_alpha   90.00
_cell.angle_beta   90.00
_cell.angle_gamma   90.00
#
_symmetry.space_group_name_H-M   'P 1'
#
loop_
_entity.id
_entity.type
_entity.pdbx_description
1 polymer ?
#
loop_
_entity_poly.entity_id
_entity_poly.type
_entity_poly.pdbx_seq_one_letter_code
_entity_poly.pdbx_strand_id
1 'polypeptide(L)'
;MHRRLLCQISLVFALLAGLLPEGRADGRSADMPVAPGWTVPAPLAPDARPSLQSEPVVAIAGDRTIAGWVDSRNAVPDLYALAWVGEQPGVETRVTHLSPHFDAGSTFQPAFAVEPGGRAFAVYTDSEQIQLVRYDPAGGWSEPVQVTQGLDGWHAVARAPQIASDGVGNLVVVWEDYRNDVPDNDWAGSRGSDIYATRCNGNTLTCAGSNVKLNDDTTRGSQRSPRLSRRGSQVAAIWEDERAAGAEAPQVYAVISPDGGQTWAANVRVSNPAGGGDSATAPAIAFAPDGALFAAWAQHNGGLTQPADIYAARWNGAAWANQQRVDAAPPRVRAVLPA
;
A
#
# COMPACT_ATOMS: atom_id res chain seq x y z
N MET A 1 -19.65 -53.30 -2.43
CA MET A 1 -20.05 -51.88 -2.28
C MET A 1 -19.10 -51.30 -1.24
N HIS A 2 -18.18 -50.35 -1.45
CA HIS A 2 -17.97 -49.35 -2.50
C HIS A 2 -16.51 -49.32 -2.94
N ARG A 3 -16.31 -49.05 -4.23
CA ARG A 3 -15.03 -48.75 -4.88
C ARG A 3 -14.50 -47.41 -4.36
N ARG A 4 -13.24 -47.36 -3.93
CA ARG A 4 -12.46 -46.10 -3.89
C ARG A 4 -11.89 -45.89 -5.29
N LEU A 5 -12.46 -44.95 -6.04
CA LEU A 5 -11.85 -44.43 -7.26
C LEU A 5 -10.69 -43.52 -6.86
N LEU A 6 -9.47 -43.91 -7.24
CA LEU A 6 -8.40 -42.96 -7.49
C LEU A 6 -8.80 -42.14 -8.72
N CYS A 7 -8.88 -40.82 -8.58
CA CYS A 7 -9.00 -39.92 -9.72
C CYS A 7 -7.58 -39.42 -10.06
N GLN A 8 -7.14 -39.77 -11.27
CA GLN A 8 -5.86 -39.37 -11.85
C GLN A 8 -5.91 -37.88 -12.22
N ILE A 9 -4.92 -37.11 -11.76
CA ILE A 9 -4.62 -35.79 -12.30
C ILE A 9 -3.84 -36.01 -13.60
N SER A 10 -4.51 -35.80 -14.73
CA SER A 10 -3.86 -35.79 -16.04
C SER A 10 -3.47 -34.37 -16.44
N LEU A 11 -2.16 -34.16 -16.58
CA LEU A 11 -1.54 -33.09 -17.36
C LEU A 11 -2.06 -33.15 -18.81
N VAL A 12 -2.60 -32.04 -19.33
CA VAL A 12 -2.62 -31.78 -20.78
C VAL A 12 -2.35 -30.30 -21.02
N PHE A 13 -1.17 -30.03 -21.58
CA PHE A 13 -0.83 -28.77 -22.24
C PHE A 13 -1.18 -28.87 -23.74
N ALA A 14 -1.53 -27.72 -24.31
CA ALA A 14 -1.41 -27.32 -25.72
C ALA A 14 -2.62 -27.46 -26.68
N LEU A 15 -2.70 -26.41 -27.51
CA LEU A 15 -3.46 -26.17 -28.74
C LEU A 15 -4.95 -25.80 -28.62
N LEU A 16 -5.21 -24.48 -28.66
CA LEU A 16 -6.24 -23.86 -29.51
C LEU A 16 -5.95 -22.36 -29.67
N ALA A 17 -4.81 -22.04 -30.31
CA ALA A 17 -4.61 -20.75 -30.96
C ALA A 17 -4.84 -20.97 -32.46
N GLY A 18 -6.08 -20.76 -32.89
CA GLY A 18 -6.47 -20.90 -34.28
C GLY A 18 -7.98 -20.94 -34.38
N LEU A 19 -8.55 -19.95 -35.08
CA LEU A 19 -9.98 -19.73 -35.39
C LEU A 19 -10.71 -18.72 -34.49
N LEU A 20 -10.26 -17.46 -34.55
CA LEU A 20 -11.17 -16.31 -34.49
C LEU A 20 -10.92 -15.43 -35.73
N PRO A 21 -11.97 -14.95 -36.42
CA PRO A 21 -11.85 -14.21 -37.67
C PRO A 21 -11.26 -12.81 -37.43
N GLU A 22 -10.33 -12.42 -38.30
CA GLU A 22 -9.75 -11.08 -38.32
C GLU A 22 -10.83 -10.02 -38.59
N GLY A 23 -11.08 -9.17 -37.61
CA GLY A 23 -12.09 -8.11 -37.71
C GLY A 23 -11.92 -7.02 -36.65
N ARG A 24 -11.10 -6.01 -37.00
CA ARG A 24 -10.99 -4.67 -36.38
C ARG A 24 -10.93 -4.60 -34.85
N ALA A 25 -9.75 -4.86 -34.30
CA ALA A 25 -9.24 -4.02 -33.22
C ALA A 25 -8.28 -3.02 -33.86
N ASP A 26 -8.56 -1.72 -33.74
CA ASP A 26 -7.65 -0.68 -34.22
C ASP A 26 -6.28 -0.87 -33.55
N GLY A 27 -5.30 -1.26 -34.37
CA GLY A 27 -3.97 -1.63 -33.95
C GLY A 27 -3.24 -0.47 -33.30
N ARG A 28 -3.06 -0.53 -31.98
CA ARG A 28 -1.94 0.14 -31.33
C ARG A 28 -0.73 -0.78 -31.46
N SER A 29 0.26 -0.39 -32.24
CA SER A 29 1.56 -1.08 -32.24
C SER A 29 2.19 -0.94 -30.85
N ALA A 30 3.01 -1.93 -30.46
CA ALA A 30 3.76 -1.89 -29.20
C ALA A 30 4.68 -0.66 -29.09
N ASP A 31 4.93 0.05 -30.19
CA ASP A 31 5.83 1.21 -30.29
C ASP A 31 5.11 2.58 -30.21
N MET A 32 3.83 2.61 -29.83
CA MET A 32 3.07 3.87 -29.70
C MET A 32 2.86 4.26 -28.23
N PRO A 33 3.09 5.54 -27.87
CA PRO A 33 2.65 6.13 -26.61
C PRO A 33 1.19 5.80 -26.28
N VAL A 34 0.92 5.48 -25.02
CA VAL A 34 -0.43 5.11 -24.57
C VAL A 34 -1.39 6.33 -24.59
N ALA A 35 -0.82 7.54 -24.47
CA ALA A 35 -1.47 8.84 -24.56
C ALA A 35 -0.40 9.95 -24.77
N PRO A 36 -0.79 11.20 -25.14
CA PRO A 36 0.14 12.32 -25.22
C PRO A 36 0.94 12.51 -23.92
N GLY A 37 2.24 12.77 -24.04
CA GLY A 37 3.15 12.93 -22.90
C GLY A 37 3.67 11.62 -22.28
N TRP A 38 3.22 10.46 -22.77
CA TRP A 38 3.75 9.16 -22.37
C TRP A 38 4.79 8.67 -23.39
N THR A 39 5.82 7.98 -22.92
CA THR A 39 6.70 7.19 -23.79
C THR A 39 6.11 5.80 -24.00
N VAL A 40 6.73 5.02 -24.89
CA VAL A 40 6.44 3.60 -25.02
C VAL A 40 6.83 2.89 -23.72
N PRO A 41 5.96 2.07 -23.10
CA PRO A 41 6.31 1.32 -21.91
C PRO A 41 7.53 0.44 -22.17
N ALA A 42 8.56 0.58 -21.35
CA ALA A 42 9.76 -0.24 -21.38
C ALA A 42 9.86 -1.08 -20.10
N PRO A 43 10.28 -2.35 -20.18
CA PRO A 43 10.46 -3.17 -18.99
C PRO A 43 11.59 -2.60 -18.12
N LEU A 44 11.33 -2.52 -16.81
CA LEU A 44 12.33 -2.08 -15.82
C LEU A 44 13.29 -3.22 -15.43
N ALA A 45 12.77 -4.45 -15.36
CA ALA A 45 13.59 -5.63 -15.08
C ALA A 45 14.21 -6.15 -16.39
N PRO A 46 15.55 -6.20 -16.51
CA PRO A 46 16.22 -6.78 -17.68
C PRO A 46 16.20 -8.31 -17.68
N ASP A 47 15.77 -8.95 -16.57
CA ASP A 47 15.72 -10.41 -16.47
C ASP A 47 14.51 -10.97 -17.23
N ALA A 48 14.79 -11.72 -18.31
CA ALA A 48 13.79 -12.37 -19.13
C ALA A 48 13.35 -13.75 -18.60
N ARG A 49 13.89 -14.21 -17.46
CA ARG A 49 13.46 -15.48 -16.87
C ARG A 49 12.02 -15.37 -16.37
N PRO A 50 11.19 -16.44 -16.54
CA PRO A 50 9.86 -16.47 -15.95
C PRO A 50 9.97 -16.37 -14.43
N SER A 51 9.63 -15.20 -13.89
CA SER A 51 9.52 -14.94 -12.46
C SER A 51 8.23 -14.16 -12.21
N LEU A 52 7.61 -14.39 -11.06
CA LEU A 52 6.49 -13.57 -10.63
C LEU A 52 7.06 -12.28 -10.06
N GLN A 53 6.67 -11.15 -10.66
CA GLN A 53 6.98 -9.82 -10.17
C GLN A 53 5.69 -9.14 -9.73
N SER A 54 5.69 -8.54 -8.55
CA SER A 54 4.49 -7.96 -7.94
C SER A 54 4.82 -6.77 -7.04
N GLU A 55 3.77 -6.08 -6.57
CA GLU A 55 3.88 -4.96 -5.62
C GLU A 55 4.86 -3.86 -6.06
N PRO A 56 4.72 -3.29 -7.28
CA PRO A 56 5.59 -2.21 -7.70
C PRO A 56 5.33 -0.96 -6.86
N VAL A 57 6.40 -0.36 -6.35
CA VAL A 57 6.38 0.87 -5.58
C VAL A 57 7.33 1.86 -6.20
N VAL A 58 6.92 3.12 -6.25
CA VAL A 58 7.75 4.23 -6.71
C VAL A 58 7.82 5.31 -5.65
N ALA A 59 9.02 5.86 -5.44
CA ALA A 59 9.23 7.05 -4.62
C ALA A 59 10.10 8.05 -5.37
N ILE A 60 9.81 9.34 -5.19
CA ILE A 60 10.43 10.43 -5.95
C ILE A 60 10.80 11.56 -4.99
N ALA A 61 12.01 12.11 -5.13
CA ALA A 61 12.46 13.33 -4.46
C ALA A 61 13.41 14.14 -5.36
N GLY A 62 12.90 15.23 -5.93
CA GLY A 62 13.66 16.04 -6.87
C GLY A 62 13.98 15.27 -8.15
N ASP A 63 15.26 15.15 -8.48
CA ASP A 63 15.79 14.37 -9.60
C ASP A 63 16.13 12.92 -9.22
N ARG A 64 15.72 12.45 -8.04
CA ARG A 64 15.91 11.07 -7.59
C ARG A 64 14.59 10.33 -7.66
N THR A 65 14.60 9.18 -8.32
CA THR A 65 13.48 8.24 -8.34
C THR A 65 13.99 6.87 -7.92
N ILE A 66 13.21 6.14 -7.13
CA ILE A 66 13.46 4.73 -6.88
C ILE A 66 12.18 3.96 -7.18
N ALA A 67 12.31 2.87 -7.94
CA ALA A 67 11.26 1.90 -8.12
C ALA A 67 11.71 0.59 -7.46
N GLY A 68 10.83 -0.04 -6.70
CA GLY A 68 11.07 -1.34 -6.09
C GLY A 68 9.91 -2.29 -6.31
N TRP A 69 10.18 -3.59 -6.26
CA TRP A 69 9.19 -4.63 -6.51
C TRP A 69 9.61 -5.94 -5.83
N VAL A 70 8.63 -6.79 -5.57
CA VAL A 70 8.86 -8.17 -5.13
C VAL A 70 9.15 -9.02 -6.36
N ASP A 71 10.16 -9.87 -6.28
CA ASP A 71 10.61 -10.71 -7.38
C ASP A 71 10.88 -12.15 -6.92
N SER A 72 10.23 -13.11 -7.58
CA SER A 72 10.34 -14.54 -7.25
C SER A 72 11.40 -15.29 -8.07
N ARG A 73 12.38 -14.60 -8.67
CA ARG A 73 13.43 -15.26 -9.49
C ARG A 73 14.38 -16.16 -8.69
N ASN A 74 14.41 -16.03 -7.37
CA ASN A 74 15.17 -16.88 -6.45
C ASN A 74 14.24 -17.84 -5.68
N ALA A 75 14.82 -18.78 -4.93
CA ALA A 75 14.06 -19.81 -4.19
C ALA A 75 13.06 -19.23 -3.17
N VAL A 76 13.33 -18.03 -2.67
CA VAL A 76 12.43 -17.21 -1.85
C VAL A 76 12.24 -15.88 -2.58
N PRO A 77 11.04 -15.29 -2.59
CA PRO A 77 10.85 -13.94 -3.12
C PRO A 77 11.80 -12.95 -2.45
N ASP A 78 12.27 -11.98 -3.22
CA ASP A 78 13.16 -10.94 -2.74
C ASP A 78 12.63 -9.56 -3.12
N LEU A 79 13.08 -8.55 -2.38
CA LEU A 79 12.86 -7.17 -2.76
C LEU A 79 14.00 -6.72 -3.69
N TYR A 80 13.62 -6.20 -4.85
CA TYR A 80 14.53 -5.58 -5.80
C TYR A 80 14.20 -4.10 -5.96
N ALA A 81 15.20 -3.32 -6.37
CA ALA A 81 15.02 -1.91 -6.65
C ALA A 81 15.97 -1.41 -7.74
N LEU A 82 15.52 -0.38 -8.45
CA LEU A 82 16.31 0.41 -9.39
C LEU A 82 16.15 1.89 -9.05
N ALA A 83 17.26 2.62 -9.00
CA ALA A 83 17.28 4.04 -8.70
C ALA A 83 17.71 4.85 -9.93
N TRP A 84 17.07 6.00 -10.17
CA TRP A 84 17.39 6.95 -11.23
C TRP A 84 18.00 8.23 -10.69
N VAL A 85 18.82 8.85 -11.53
CA VAL A 85 19.28 10.24 -11.41
C VAL A 85 18.83 10.99 -12.66
N GLY A 86 17.83 11.85 -12.51
CA GLY A 86 17.10 12.43 -13.63
C GLY A 86 16.51 11.31 -14.52
N GLU A 87 16.81 11.38 -15.81
CA GLU A 87 16.38 10.38 -16.80
C GLU A 87 17.32 9.16 -16.90
N GLN A 88 18.40 9.11 -16.11
CA GLN A 88 19.41 8.05 -16.20
C GLN A 88 19.07 6.91 -15.22
N PRO A 89 18.63 5.73 -15.71
CA PRO A 89 18.46 4.56 -14.84
C PRO A 89 19.81 4.10 -14.30
N GLY A 90 19.83 3.76 -13.02
CA GLY A 90 20.91 2.99 -12.40
C GLY A 90 20.82 1.51 -12.76
N VAL A 91 21.51 0.70 -11.96
CA VAL A 91 21.50 -0.75 -12.10
C VAL A 91 20.48 -1.35 -11.15
N GLU A 92 19.79 -2.41 -11.58
CA GLU A 92 18.95 -3.21 -10.70
C GLU A 92 19.79 -3.79 -9.55
N THR A 93 19.32 -3.60 -8.32
CA THR A 93 19.96 -4.11 -7.11
C THR A 93 18.98 -4.94 -6.31
N ARG A 94 19.47 -6.04 -5.73
CA ARG A 94 18.74 -6.75 -4.69
C ARG A 94 18.83 -5.95 -3.40
N VAL A 95 17.67 -5.65 -2.82
CA VAL A 95 17.54 -4.84 -1.61
C VAL A 95 17.83 -5.68 -0.37
N THR A 96 17.22 -6.86 -0.29
CA THR A 96 17.34 -7.78 0.86
C THR A 96 16.95 -9.20 0.45
N HIS A 97 17.24 -10.15 1.34
CA HIS A 97 16.67 -11.49 1.30
C HIS A 97 15.45 -11.52 2.21
N LEU A 98 14.31 -12.00 1.73
CA LEU A 98 13.16 -12.25 2.59
C LEU A 98 13.31 -13.64 3.23
N SER A 99 12.78 -13.81 4.45
CA SER A 99 12.82 -15.12 5.10
C SER A 99 11.90 -16.10 4.35
N PRO A 100 12.28 -17.37 4.16
CA PRO A 100 11.41 -18.35 3.52
C PRO A 100 10.12 -18.53 4.32
N HIS A 101 9.00 -18.12 3.74
CA HIS A 101 7.67 -18.39 4.27
C HIS A 101 6.87 -19.30 3.32
N PHE A 102 6.10 -20.23 3.88
CA PHE A 102 5.20 -21.11 3.11
C PHE A 102 3.76 -20.59 3.09
N ASP A 103 3.49 -19.46 3.76
CA ASP A 103 2.15 -18.90 3.86
C ASP A 103 1.96 -17.75 2.86
N ALA A 104 1.24 -18.04 1.77
CA ALA A 104 0.92 -17.10 0.70
C ALA A 104 0.01 -15.93 1.15
N GLY A 105 -0.56 -15.99 2.36
CA GLY A 105 -1.49 -14.97 2.89
C GLY A 105 -0.84 -13.74 3.51
N SER A 106 0.49 -13.61 3.51
CA SER A 106 1.24 -12.54 4.18
C SER A 106 2.03 -11.69 3.19
N THR A 107 1.35 -11.19 2.16
CA THR A 107 1.95 -10.44 1.04
C THR A 107 2.97 -9.40 1.52
N PHE A 108 4.21 -9.59 1.07
CA PHE A 108 5.29 -8.62 1.21
C PHE A 108 4.88 -7.31 0.54
N GLN A 109 4.37 -6.36 1.32
CA GLN A 109 4.10 -5.02 0.83
C GLN A 109 5.28 -4.14 1.21
N PRO A 110 6.20 -3.86 0.27
CA PRO A 110 7.23 -2.88 0.53
C PRO A 110 6.67 -1.47 0.46
N ALA A 111 7.35 -0.52 1.09
CA ALA A 111 7.20 0.89 0.79
C ALA A 111 8.59 1.54 0.73
N PHE A 112 8.75 2.50 -0.18
CA PHE A 112 10.03 3.19 -0.39
C PHE A 112 9.91 4.68 -0.11
N ALA A 113 11.01 5.25 0.35
CA ALA A 113 11.24 6.69 0.38
C ALA A 113 12.62 6.98 -0.19
N VAL A 114 12.76 8.04 -0.96
CA VAL A 114 14.05 8.53 -1.47
C VAL A 114 14.23 9.98 -1.06
N GLU A 115 15.46 10.37 -0.78
CA GLU A 115 15.84 11.73 -0.42
C GLU A 115 16.58 12.40 -1.56
N PRO A 116 16.61 13.75 -1.63
CA PRO A 116 17.30 14.47 -2.71
C PRO A 116 18.79 14.12 -2.85
N GLY A 117 19.44 13.71 -1.76
CA GLY A 117 20.83 13.23 -1.77
C GLY A 117 21.03 11.87 -2.45
N GLY A 118 19.97 11.17 -2.84
CA GLY A 118 20.01 9.83 -3.42
C GLY A 118 20.01 8.68 -2.40
N ARG A 119 20.12 9.00 -1.11
CA ARG A 119 19.85 8.03 -0.04
C ARG A 119 18.39 7.62 -0.10
N ALA A 120 18.13 6.32 0.02
CA ALA A 120 16.76 5.78 0.00
C ALA A 120 16.54 4.80 1.16
N PHE A 121 15.29 4.50 1.42
CA PHE A 121 14.84 3.62 2.48
C PHE A 121 13.76 2.71 1.92
N ALA A 122 13.77 1.46 2.37
CA ALA A 122 12.67 0.54 2.14
C ALA A 122 12.20 -0.01 3.48
N VAL A 123 10.89 -0.05 3.67
CA VAL A 123 10.25 -0.81 4.75
C VAL A 123 9.47 -1.97 4.14
N TYR A 124 9.46 -3.09 4.83
CA TYR A 124 8.78 -4.29 4.35
C TYR A 124 8.40 -5.18 5.54
N THR A 125 7.41 -6.04 5.34
CA THR A 125 7.08 -7.08 6.32
C THR A 125 8.03 -8.26 6.14
N ASP A 126 8.64 -8.75 7.20
CA ASP A 126 9.33 -10.05 7.21
C ASP A 126 9.18 -10.71 8.58
N SER A 127 8.91 -12.01 8.59
CA SER A 127 8.63 -12.78 9.82
C SER A 127 7.62 -12.07 10.75
N GLU A 128 6.53 -11.56 10.18
CA GLU A 128 5.43 -10.86 10.90
C GLU A 128 5.82 -9.52 11.56
N GLN A 129 7.04 -9.04 11.30
CA GLN A 129 7.57 -7.77 11.80
C GLN A 129 7.75 -6.78 10.65
N ILE A 130 7.82 -5.48 10.97
CA ILE A 130 8.26 -4.49 9.98
C ILE A 130 9.77 -4.31 10.09
N GLN A 131 10.47 -4.44 8.97
CA GLN A 131 11.90 -4.20 8.82
C GLN A 131 12.14 -2.91 8.05
N LEU A 132 13.31 -2.29 8.28
CA LEU A 132 13.80 -1.11 7.58
C LEU A 132 15.22 -1.36 7.07
N VAL A 133 15.46 -1.03 5.81
CA VAL A 133 16.79 -1.00 5.19
C VAL A 133 17.06 0.38 4.58
N ARG A 134 18.33 0.73 4.45
CA ARG A 134 18.78 1.98 3.83
C ARG A 134 19.68 1.68 2.64
N TYR A 135 19.46 2.42 1.56
CA TYR A 135 20.36 2.50 0.42
C TYR A 135 21.22 3.75 0.52
N ASP A 136 22.54 3.56 0.51
CA ASP A 136 23.50 4.64 0.31
C ASP A 136 24.12 4.50 -1.09
N PRO A 137 24.07 5.52 -1.97
CA PRO A 137 24.60 5.42 -3.33
C PRO A 137 26.06 4.96 -3.44
N ALA A 138 26.88 5.25 -2.42
CA ALA A 138 28.28 4.83 -2.36
C ALA A 138 28.49 3.47 -1.66
N GLY A 139 27.50 2.98 -0.91
CA GLY A 139 27.65 1.83 0.01
C GLY A 139 26.69 0.66 -0.25
N GLY A 140 25.68 0.83 -1.12
CA GLY A 140 24.66 -0.17 -1.37
C GLY A 140 23.59 -0.20 -0.28
N TRP A 141 22.89 -1.34 -0.17
CA TRP A 141 21.86 -1.57 0.85
C TRP A 141 22.47 -2.04 2.17
N SER A 142 21.95 -1.52 3.28
CA SER A 142 22.32 -1.93 4.63
C SER A 142 21.69 -3.28 5.01
N GLU A 143 22.21 -3.87 6.09
CA GLU A 143 21.45 -4.90 6.83
C GLU A 143 20.13 -4.33 7.37
N PRO A 144 19.08 -5.17 7.51
CA PRO A 144 17.79 -4.74 8.02
C PRO A 144 17.82 -4.46 9.52
N VAL A 145 17.02 -3.49 9.95
CA VAL A 145 16.71 -3.21 11.35
C VAL A 145 15.21 -3.36 11.60
N GLN A 146 14.86 -3.95 12.74
CA GLN A 146 13.47 -4.11 13.12
C GLN A 146 12.86 -2.77 13.56
N VAL A 147 11.69 -2.45 13.01
CA VAL A 147 10.91 -1.23 13.28
C VAL A 147 9.90 -1.46 14.40
N THR A 148 9.26 -2.62 14.39
CA THR A 148 8.20 -3.01 15.33
C THR A 148 8.76 -3.37 16.71
N GLN A 149 7.99 -3.05 17.75
CA GLN A 149 8.32 -3.28 19.16
C GLN A 149 7.10 -3.88 19.86
N GLY A 150 7.31 -4.86 20.75
CA GLY A 150 6.26 -5.48 21.55
C GLY A 150 5.31 -6.40 20.76
N LEU A 151 5.81 -7.04 19.70
CA LEU A 151 5.12 -8.09 18.94
C LEU A 151 5.61 -9.47 19.38
N ASP A 152 5.48 -9.77 20.67
CA ASP A 152 6.02 -11.00 21.28
C ASP A 152 5.01 -12.18 21.26
N GLY A 153 3.75 -11.91 20.93
CA GLY A 153 2.68 -12.91 20.83
C GLY A 153 2.64 -13.57 19.47
N TRP A 154 2.28 -14.86 19.41
CA TRP A 154 2.18 -15.62 18.15
C TRP A 154 1.14 -15.08 17.15
N HIS A 155 0.17 -14.29 17.63
CA HIS A 155 -0.86 -13.63 16.82
C HIS A 155 -0.49 -12.18 16.48
N ALA A 156 0.58 -11.65 17.06
CA ALA A 156 0.96 -10.25 16.96
C ALA A 156 1.73 -10.02 15.66
N VAL A 157 1.00 -9.67 14.60
CA VAL A 157 1.53 -9.51 13.25
C VAL A 157 1.47 -8.06 12.80
N ALA A 158 2.49 -7.58 12.09
CA ALA A 158 2.49 -6.28 11.43
C ALA A 158 2.58 -6.39 9.90
N ARG A 159 1.74 -5.65 9.17
CA ARG A 159 1.62 -5.72 7.70
C ARG A 159 1.38 -4.35 7.08
N ALA A 160 1.44 -4.30 5.75
CA ALA A 160 1.16 -3.11 4.95
C ALA A 160 1.90 -1.83 5.39
N PRO A 161 3.23 -1.88 5.59
CA PRO A 161 3.97 -0.71 6.05
C PRO A 161 3.99 0.40 5.00
N GLN A 162 4.06 1.64 5.45
CA GLN A 162 4.27 2.84 4.65
C GLN A 162 5.37 3.68 5.31
N ILE A 163 6.17 4.40 4.52
CA ILE A 163 7.28 5.22 5.01
C ILE A 163 7.26 6.62 4.37
N ALA A 164 7.60 7.64 5.15
CA ALA A 164 7.81 9.00 4.65
C ALA A 164 9.04 9.65 5.29
N SER A 165 9.86 10.31 4.49
CA SER A 165 11.04 11.09 4.93
C SER A 165 10.77 12.60 4.82
N ASP A 166 11.52 13.41 5.59
CA ASP A 166 11.65 14.86 5.34
C ASP A 166 12.80 15.23 4.41
N GLY A 167 13.56 14.23 3.92
CA GLY A 167 14.71 14.46 3.06
C GLY A 167 16.03 14.70 3.79
N VAL A 168 16.04 14.68 5.12
CA VAL A 168 17.28 14.82 5.93
C VAL A 168 17.50 13.66 6.91
N GLY A 169 16.73 12.58 6.75
CA GLY A 169 16.86 11.34 7.51
C GLY A 169 15.97 11.22 8.73
N ASN A 170 14.97 12.09 8.95
CA ASN A 170 13.91 11.75 9.88
C ASN A 170 12.82 10.99 9.12
N LEU A 171 12.42 9.83 9.64
CA LEU A 171 11.47 8.94 9.00
C LEU A 171 10.25 8.76 9.90
N VAL A 172 9.08 8.68 9.29
CA VAL A 172 7.86 8.16 9.92
C VAL A 172 7.46 6.90 9.19
N VAL A 173 7.19 5.84 9.93
CA VAL A 173 6.70 4.55 9.42
C VAL A 173 5.34 4.28 10.05
N VAL A 174 4.37 3.87 9.25
CA VAL A 174 3.03 3.44 9.72
C VAL A 174 2.68 2.06 9.16
N TRP A 175 1.88 1.27 9.86
CA TRP A 175 1.52 -0.10 9.46
C TRP A 175 0.20 -0.56 10.11
N GLU A 176 -0.34 -1.66 9.60
CA GLU A 176 -1.43 -2.43 10.23
C GLU A 176 -0.86 -3.38 11.27
N ASP A 177 -1.44 -3.38 12.47
CA ASP A 177 -0.91 -4.09 13.62
C ASP A 177 -1.99 -4.94 14.30
N TYR A 178 -1.72 -6.24 14.40
CA TYR A 178 -2.61 -7.24 14.98
C TYR A 178 -2.22 -7.63 16.40
N ARG A 179 -1.33 -6.87 17.09
CA ARG A 179 -0.91 -7.18 18.47
C ARG A 179 -2.05 -7.23 19.49
N ASN A 180 -3.15 -6.55 19.17
CA ASN A 180 -4.34 -6.47 20.01
C ASN A 180 -5.43 -7.47 19.58
N ASP A 181 -5.20 -8.22 18.50
CA ASP A 181 -6.10 -9.27 18.05
C ASP A 181 -5.96 -10.47 18.98
N VAL A 182 -6.86 -10.60 19.94
CA VAL A 182 -6.88 -11.74 20.86
C VAL A 182 -7.72 -12.85 20.23
N PRO A 183 -7.11 -13.96 19.77
CA PRO A 183 -7.87 -15.14 19.38
C PRO A 183 -8.34 -15.84 20.65
N ASP A 184 -9.42 -15.36 21.25
CA ASP A 184 -10.16 -16.19 22.20
C ASP A 184 -11.15 -17.07 21.43
N ASN A 185 -11.42 -18.25 21.96
CA ASN A 185 -12.47 -19.16 21.49
C ASN A 185 -13.87 -18.53 21.57
N ASP A 186 -13.96 -17.35 22.17
CA ASP A 186 -15.03 -16.38 22.03
C ASP A 186 -14.67 -15.39 20.92
N TRP A 187 -15.27 -15.55 19.73
CA TRP A 187 -15.24 -14.53 18.66
C TRP A 187 -15.65 -13.15 19.19
N ALA A 188 -16.33 -13.09 20.35
CA ALA A 188 -16.64 -11.88 21.04
C ALA A 188 -15.48 -11.26 21.87
N GLY A 189 -14.23 -11.73 21.78
CA GLY A 189 -13.06 -11.13 22.46
C GLY A 189 -12.03 -10.46 21.53
N SER A 190 -11.95 -10.92 20.27
CA SER A 190 -10.99 -10.45 19.27
C SER A 190 -11.21 -8.96 18.94
N ARG A 191 -10.10 -8.24 18.77
CA ARG A 191 -10.08 -6.88 18.21
C ARG A 191 -9.44 -6.98 16.83
N GLY A 192 -10.00 -6.28 15.85
CA GLY A 192 -9.37 -6.14 14.54
C GLY A 192 -7.99 -5.48 14.63
N SER A 193 -7.32 -5.37 13.47
CA SER A 193 -6.06 -4.63 13.36
C SER A 193 -6.22 -3.18 13.73
N ASP A 194 -5.16 -2.60 14.29
CA ASP A 194 -5.03 -1.17 14.59
C ASP A 194 -3.98 -0.54 13.65
N ILE A 195 -3.97 0.79 13.51
CA ILE A 195 -2.88 1.49 12.81
C ILE A 195 -1.85 1.95 13.82
N TYR A 196 -0.61 1.53 13.64
CA TYR A 196 0.51 1.98 14.47
C TYR A 196 1.51 2.81 13.67
N ALA A 197 2.28 3.60 14.40
CA ALA A 197 3.36 4.42 13.87
C ALA A 197 4.62 4.35 14.74
N THR A 198 5.76 4.62 14.13
CA THR A 198 6.99 4.96 14.83
C THR A 198 7.80 5.99 14.05
N ARG A 199 8.73 6.62 14.75
CA ARG A 199 9.74 7.49 14.15
C ARG A 199 11.07 6.76 14.11
N CYS A 200 11.79 6.90 13.01
CA CYS A 200 13.14 6.38 12.86
C CYS A 200 14.10 7.47 12.41
N ASN A 201 15.36 7.36 12.80
CA ASN A 201 16.47 8.15 12.29
C ASN A 201 17.18 7.34 11.21
N GLY A 202 17.01 7.74 9.95
CA GLY A 202 17.63 7.11 8.79
C GLY A 202 19.14 7.33 8.67
N ASN A 203 19.71 8.32 9.38
CA ASN A 203 21.17 8.52 9.42
C ASN A 203 21.84 7.44 10.28
N THR A 204 21.26 7.14 11.45
CA THR A 204 21.78 6.11 12.38
C THR A 204 21.12 4.75 12.20
N LEU A 205 20.06 4.68 11.38
CA LEU A 205 19.21 3.51 11.17
C LEU A 205 18.63 2.95 12.48
N THR A 206 18.07 3.82 13.32
CA THR A 206 17.47 3.47 14.62
C THR A 206 16.04 3.96 14.73
N CYS A 207 15.17 3.19 15.38
CA CYS A 207 13.75 3.55 15.59
C CYS A 207 13.44 3.81 17.07
N ALA A 208 12.35 4.54 17.34
CA ALA A 208 11.91 4.79 18.71
C ALA A 208 11.55 3.46 19.42
N GLY A 209 11.89 3.35 20.72
CA GLY A 209 11.71 2.13 21.51
C GLY A 209 10.27 1.78 21.87
N SER A 210 9.29 2.56 21.42
CA SER A 210 7.85 2.28 21.61
C SER A 210 7.09 2.69 20.36
N ASN A 211 6.15 1.85 19.92
CA ASN A 211 5.23 2.20 18.83
C ASN A 211 4.01 2.93 19.37
N VAL A 212 3.41 3.80 18.55
CA VAL A 212 2.25 4.63 18.89
C VAL A 212 1.04 4.17 18.10
N LYS A 213 -0.05 3.80 18.77
CA LYS A 213 -1.35 3.55 18.13
C LYS A 213 -1.95 4.87 17.64
N LEU A 214 -2.32 4.95 16.36
CA LEU A 214 -2.85 6.16 15.72
C LEU A 214 -4.37 6.25 15.78
N ASN A 215 -5.08 5.12 15.64
CA ASN A 215 -6.52 5.10 15.78
C ASN A 215 -6.93 5.25 17.25
N ASP A 216 -7.96 6.04 17.51
CA ASP A 216 -8.44 6.38 18.85
C ASP A 216 -9.70 5.60 19.27
N ASP A 217 -10.14 4.65 18.46
CA ASP A 217 -11.32 3.85 18.77
C ASP A 217 -11.01 2.72 19.74
N THR A 218 -12.06 2.31 20.44
CA THR A 218 -12.03 1.17 21.37
C THR A 218 -12.87 0.01 20.87
N THR A 219 -13.31 0.05 19.61
CA THR A 219 -14.22 -0.94 19.01
C THR A 219 -13.44 -2.17 18.59
N ARG A 220 -14.12 -3.09 17.88
CA ARG A 220 -13.50 -4.28 17.27
C ARG A 220 -13.33 -4.15 15.77
N GLY A 221 -13.80 -3.06 15.18
CA GLY A 221 -13.65 -2.83 13.75
C GLY A 221 -12.17 -2.78 13.40
N SER A 222 -11.79 -3.42 12.30
CA SER A 222 -10.42 -3.37 11.83
C SER A 222 -10.10 -1.99 11.26
N GLN A 223 -8.85 -1.58 11.41
CA GLN A 223 -8.25 -0.50 10.67
C GLN A 223 -7.20 -1.07 9.73
N ARG A 224 -7.33 -0.75 8.44
CA ARG A 224 -6.53 -1.34 7.36
C ARG A 224 -6.25 -0.37 6.23
N SER A 225 -5.41 -0.80 5.30
CA SER A 225 -4.97 -0.03 4.14
C SER A 225 -4.38 1.35 4.50
N PRO A 226 -3.44 1.47 5.46
CA PRO A 226 -2.88 2.77 5.80
C PRO A 226 -2.15 3.37 4.59
N ARG A 227 -2.22 4.69 4.46
CA ARG A 227 -1.35 5.49 3.58
C ARG A 227 -0.78 6.66 4.35
N LEU A 228 0.37 7.13 3.91
CA LEU A 228 1.15 8.15 4.58
C LEU A 228 1.60 9.22 3.57
N SER A 229 1.54 10.49 3.97
CA SER A 229 2.16 11.59 3.24
C SER A 229 2.82 12.55 4.20
N ARG A 230 3.90 13.21 3.75
CA ARG A 230 4.66 14.14 4.57
C ARG A 230 5.08 15.37 3.78
N ARG A 231 5.02 16.52 4.43
CA ARG A 231 5.58 17.80 3.97
C ARG A 231 6.25 18.51 5.14
N GLY A 232 7.58 18.52 5.16
CA GLY A 232 8.35 19.08 6.28
C GLY A 232 8.02 18.36 7.59
N SER A 233 7.56 19.10 8.60
CA SER A 233 7.10 18.52 9.87
C SER A 233 5.67 18.00 9.84
N GLN A 234 4.85 18.38 8.84
CA GLN A 234 3.48 17.88 8.75
C GLN A 234 3.46 16.47 8.18
N VAL A 235 2.83 15.55 8.91
CA VAL A 235 2.66 14.16 8.51
C VAL A 235 1.18 13.85 8.55
N ALA A 236 0.64 13.22 7.52
CA ALA A 236 -0.76 12.83 7.46
C ALA A 236 -0.86 11.33 7.16
N ALA A 237 -1.59 10.62 7.99
CA ALA A 237 -1.95 9.23 7.78
C ALA A 237 -3.45 9.11 7.51
N ILE A 238 -3.84 8.16 6.67
CA ILE A 238 -5.23 7.86 6.30
C ILE A 238 -5.40 6.33 6.24
N TRP A 239 -6.58 5.82 6.59
CA TRP A 239 -6.87 4.38 6.60
C TRP A 239 -8.36 4.10 6.41
N GLU A 240 -8.68 2.85 6.09
CA GLU A 240 -10.03 2.28 6.16
C GLU A 240 -10.34 1.87 7.59
N ASP A 241 -11.53 2.21 8.07
CA ASP A 241 -11.92 2.05 9.46
C ASP A 241 -13.33 1.51 9.60
N GLU A 242 -13.44 0.37 10.28
CA GLU A 242 -14.70 -0.36 10.45
C GLU A 242 -15.45 0.04 11.73
N ARG A 243 -14.94 1.01 12.51
CA ARG A 243 -15.50 1.39 13.84
C ARG A 243 -16.97 1.80 13.82
N ALA A 244 -17.48 2.29 12.68
CA ALA A 244 -18.81 2.88 12.58
C ALA A 244 -19.91 1.88 12.23
N ALA A 245 -19.69 1.05 11.21
CA ALA A 245 -20.71 0.17 10.63
C ALA A 245 -20.18 -1.25 10.33
N GLY A 246 -18.99 -1.59 10.84
CA GLY A 246 -18.37 -2.90 10.68
C GLY A 246 -17.73 -3.13 9.31
N ALA A 247 -17.29 -4.36 9.09
CA ALA A 247 -16.54 -4.78 7.90
C ALA A 247 -17.30 -4.59 6.59
N GLU A 248 -18.63 -4.55 6.60
CA GLU A 248 -19.46 -4.38 5.41
C GLU A 248 -19.61 -2.92 4.96
N ALA A 249 -19.24 -1.97 5.82
CA ALA A 249 -19.36 -0.53 5.57
C ALA A 249 -18.20 0.30 6.17
N PRO A 250 -16.93 -0.04 5.85
CA PRO A 250 -15.77 0.71 6.30
C PRO A 250 -15.83 2.15 5.82
N GLN A 251 -15.29 3.06 6.62
CA GLN A 251 -15.20 4.49 6.32
C GLN A 251 -13.75 4.93 6.30
N VAL A 252 -13.44 6.06 5.66
CA VAL A 252 -12.06 6.56 5.59
C VAL A 252 -11.84 7.59 6.69
N TYR A 253 -10.81 7.35 7.51
CA TYR A 253 -10.37 8.26 8.57
C TYR A 253 -8.93 8.71 8.33
N ALA A 254 -8.62 9.92 8.79
CA ALA A 254 -7.29 10.47 8.72
C ALA A 254 -6.87 11.13 10.05
N VAL A 255 -5.56 11.25 10.24
CA VAL A 255 -4.94 11.96 11.35
C VAL A 255 -3.71 12.72 10.87
N ILE A 256 -3.46 13.87 11.47
CA ILE A 256 -2.35 14.75 11.10
C ILE A 256 -1.46 14.98 12.33
N SER A 257 -0.17 14.83 12.15
CA SER A 257 0.87 15.26 13.08
C SER A 257 1.49 16.57 12.59
N PRO A 258 1.59 17.62 13.42
CA PRO A 258 2.23 18.88 13.05
C PRO A 258 3.76 18.86 13.24
N ASP A 259 4.31 17.86 13.92
CA ASP A 259 5.64 17.86 14.54
C ASP A 259 6.49 16.63 14.18
N GLY A 260 6.28 16.07 12.99
CA GLY A 260 7.09 14.98 12.45
C GLY A 260 6.76 13.61 13.05
N GLY A 261 5.52 13.41 13.46
CA GLY A 261 5.03 12.18 14.08
C GLY A 261 5.33 12.08 15.58
N GLN A 262 5.64 13.18 16.26
CA GLN A 262 5.85 13.18 17.71
C GLN A 262 4.51 13.17 18.46
N THR A 263 3.58 14.00 18.00
CA THR A 263 2.20 14.03 18.48
C THR A 263 1.24 13.96 17.29
N TRP A 264 0.04 13.44 17.54
CA TRP A 264 -0.99 13.25 16.53
C TRP A 264 -2.28 13.92 17.00
N ALA A 265 -2.98 14.60 16.09
CA ALA A 265 -4.28 15.21 16.36
C ALA A 265 -5.37 14.14 16.57
N ALA A 266 -6.60 14.58 16.85
CA ALA A 266 -7.75 13.69 16.87
C ALA A 266 -8.00 13.07 15.49
N ASN A 267 -8.52 11.83 15.46
CA ASN A 267 -8.93 11.20 14.20
C ASN A 267 -10.14 11.93 13.60
N VAL A 268 -10.14 12.09 12.28
CA VAL A 268 -11.26 12.73 11.55
C VAL A 268 -11.74 11.81 10.46
N ARG A 269 -13.05 11.56 10.42
CA ARG A 269 -13.68 10.87 9.28
C ARG A 269 -13.67 11.80 8.07
N VAL A 270 -13.06 11.34 6.98
CA VAL A 270 -12.96 12.09 5.72
C VAL A 270 -14.14 11.78 4.81
N SER A 271 -14.60 10.52 4.80
CA SER A 271 -15.79 10.12 4.06
C SER A 271 -17.08 10.59 4.73
N ASN A 272 -18.10 10.86 3.92
CA ASN A 272 -19.43 11.28 4.36
C ASN A 272 -20.50 10.37 3.75
N PRO A 273 -20.80 9.21 4.39
CA PRO A 273 -21.78 8.26 3.88
C PRO A 273 -23.20 8.86 3.91
N ALA A 274 -23.99 8.63 2.87
CA ALA A 274 -25.38 9.09 2.79
C ALA A 274 -26.37 8.06 3.36
N GLY A 275 -25.99 6.79 3.40
CA GLY A 275 -26.75 5.69 4.00
C GLY A 275 -25.88 4.75 4.84
N GLY A 276 -26.51 3.97 5.72
CA GLY A 276 -25.81 3.10 6.67
C GLY A 276 -25.04 1.93 6.04
N GLY A 277 -25.26 1.62 4.77
CA GLY A 277 -24.51 0.62 4.00
C GLY A 277 -23.45 1.22 3.06
N ASP A 278 -23.31 2.54 2.99
CA ASP A 278 -22.29 3.15 2.13
C ASP A 278 -20.90 2.90 2.71
N SER A 279 -19.91 2.70 1.84
CA SER A 279 -18.54 2.42 2.25
C SER A 279 -17.51 3.23 1.48
N ALA A 280 -16.36 3.45 2.10
CA ALA A 280 -15.22 4.14 1.54
C ALA A 280 -13.97 3.28 1.74
N THR A 281 -13.28 2.96 0.64
CA THR A 281 -12.16 2.01 0.61
C THR A 281 -10.99 2.52 -0.21
N ALA A 282 -9.85 1.82 -0.13
CA ALA A 282 -8.63 2.10 -0.88
C ALA A 282 -8.23 3.59 -0.83
N PRO A 283 -8.05 4.17 0.37
CA PRO A 283 -7.72 5.57 0.50
C PRO A 283 -6.34 5.88 -0.08
N ALA A 284 -6.15 7.13 -0.48
CA ALA A 284 -4.88 7.74 -0.85
C ALA A 284 -4.82 9.14 -0.22
N ILE A 285 -3.60 9.59 0.13
CA ILE A 285 -3.38 10.92 0.71
C ILE A 285 -2.09 11.52 0.18
N ALA A 286 -2.11 12.82 -0.15
CA ALA A 286 -0.94 13.52 -0.66
C ALA A 286 -0.96 15.01 -0.31
N PHE A 287 0.18 15.54 0.12
CA PHE A 287 0.41 16.98 0.17
C PHE A 287 0.70 17.53 -1.23
N ALA A 288 0.07 18.66 -1.57
CA ALA A 288 0.43 19.47 -2.71
C ALA A 288 1.58 20.45 -2.36
N PRO A 289 2.31 20.99 -3.35
CA PRO A 289 3.42 21.91 -3.12
C PRO A 289 3.05 23.17 -2.33
N ASP A 290 1.82 23.67 -2.51
CA ASP A 290 1.25 24.83 -1.81
C ASP A 290 0.94 24.55 -0.32
N GLY A 291 1.05 23.29 0.12
CA GLY A 291 0.75 22.86 1.48
C GLY A 291 -0.68 22.39 1.70
N ALA A 292 -1.52 22.41 0.66
CA ALA A 292 -2.80 21.74 0.71
C ALA A 292 -2.60 20.23 0.88
N LEU A 293 -3.54 19.56 1.53
CA LEU A 293 -3.54 18.12 1.68
C LEU A 293 -4.80 17.57 1.03
N PHE A 294 -4.65 16.57 0.17
CA PHE A 294 -5.75 15.93 -0.54
C PHE A 294 -5.86 14.48 -0.11
N ALA A 295 -7.09 14.03 0.07
CA ALA A 295 -7.44 12.63 0.25
C ALA A 295 -8.34 12.20 -0.90
N ALA A 296 -8.19 10.97 -1.37
CA ALA A 296 -9.07 10.34 -2.34
C ALA A 296 -9.38 8.90 -1.93
N TRP A 297 -10.53 8.37 -2.33
CA TRP A 297 -10.97 7.01 -2.01
C TRP A 297 -12.01 6.50 -3.01
N ALA A 298 -12.21 5.17 -3.01
CA ALA A 298 -13.31 4.53 -3.71
C ALA A 298 -14.57 4.56 -2.82
N GLN A 299 -15.64 5.18 -3.32
CA GLN A 299 -16.91 5.29 -2.62
C GLN A 299 -17.93 4.31 -3.22
N HIS A 300 -18.49 3.45 -2.38
CA HIS A 300 -19.56 2.53 -2.76
C HIS A 300 -20.85 2.97 -2.08
N ASN A 301 -21.92 3.16 -2.86
CA ASN A 301 -23.23 3.55 -2.34
C ASN A 301 -24.13 2.32 -2.27
N GLY A 302 -24.57 1.95 -1.07
CA GLY A 302 -25.40 0.77 -0.81
C GLY A 302 -24.64 -0.56 -0.62
N GLY A 303 -23.36 -0.52 -0.25
CA GLY A 303 -22.58 -1.70 0.17
C GLY A 303 -21.26 -1.88 -0.61
N LEU A 304 -20.29 -2.58 -0.01
CA LEU A 304 -18.96 -2.83 -0.60
C LEU A 304 -18.97 -3.53 -1.96
N THR A 305 -20.00 -4.34 -2.23
CA THR A 305 -20.13 -5.07 -3.50
C THR A 305 -20.70 -4.22 -4.63
N GLN A 306 -21.19 -3.01 -4.32
CA GLN A 306 -21.65 -2.08 -5.33
C GLN A 306 -20.46 -1.53 -6.10
N PRO A 307 -20.62 -1.14 -7.38
CA PRO A 307 -19.52 -0.48 -8.07
C PRO A 307 -19.12 0.81 -7.34
N ALA A 308 -17.85 1.18 -7.43
CA ALA A 308 -17.32 2.36 -6.76
C ALA A 308 -17.24 3.57 -7.71
N ASP A 309 -17.42 4.76 -7.16
CA ASP A 309 -17.08 6.04 -7.78
C ASP A 309 -15.86 6.62 -7.04
N ILE A 310 -15.07 7.51 -7.66
CA ILE A 310 -13.89 8.07 -7.00
C ILE A 310 -14.23 9.41 -6.38
N TYR A 311 -14.02 9.52 -5.07
CA TYR A 311 -14.22 10.76 -4.34
C TYR A 311 -12.91 11.32 -3.83
N ALA A 312 -12.88 12.63 -3.63
CA ALA A 312 -11.76 13.33 -3.02
C ALA A 312 -12.24 14.44 -2.08
N ALA A 313 -11.42 14.76 -1.09
CA ALA A 313 -11.59 15.92 -0.22
C ALA A 313 -10.25 16.64 -0.03
N ARG A 314 -10.32 17.95 0.20
CA ARG A 314 -9.16 18.81 0.45
C ARG A 314 -9.17 19.32 1.88
N TRP A 315 -8.07 19.17 2.59
CA TRP A 315 -7.81 19.78 3.87
C TRP A 315 -7.17 21.16 3.68
N ASN A 316 -7.71 22.18 4.34
CA ASN A 316 -7.28 23.58 4.21
C ASN A 316 -6.39 24.10 5.35
N GLY A 317 -5.97 23.23 6.27
CA GLY A 317 -5.23 23.60 7.48
C GLY A 317 -6.06 23.56 8.76
N ALA A 318 -7.39 23.59 8.65
CA ALA A 318 -8.30 23.57 9.81
C ALA A 318 -9.40 22.50 9.70
N ALA A 319 -9.91 22.23 8.50
CA ALA A 319 -10.95 21.24 8.26
C ALA A 319 -10.84 20.61 6.87
N TRP A 320 -11.43 19.43 6.70
CA TRP A 320 -11.70 18.85 5.39
C TRP A 320 -12.87 19.58 4.75
N ALA A 321 -12.71 19.97 3.47
CA ALA A 321 -13.82 20.41 2.65
C ALA A 321 -14.78 19.25 2.36
N ASN A 322 -15.99 19.58 1.88
CA ASN A 322 -16.95 18.57 1.45
C ASN A 322 -16.33 17.64 0.39
N GLN A 323 -16.57 16.34 0.54
CA GLN A 323 -16.17 15.34 -0.44
C GLN A 323 -16.78 15.67 -1.81
N GLN A 324 -16.03 15.42 -2.88
CA GLN A 324 -16.45 15.62 -4.26
C GLN A 324 -16.16 14.37 -5.08
N ARG A 325 -17.08 13.97 -5.94
CA ARG A 325 -16.83 12.95 -6.95
C ARG A 325 -15.91 13.52 -8.03
N VAL A 326 -14.83 12.81 -8.35
CA VAL A 326 -13.76 13.27 -9.26
C VAL A 326 -13.57 12.38 -10.48
N ASP A 327 -14.30 11.26 -10.59
CA ASP A 327 -14.34 10.47 -11.81
C ASP A 327 -15.44 10.95 -12.77
N ALA A 328 -15.23 10.70 -14.06
CA ALA A 328 -16.17 11.04 -15.13
C ALA A 328 -17.03 9.85 -15.57
N ALA A 329 -17.16 8.78 -14.76
CA ALA A 329 -17.95 7.64 -15.17
C ALA A 329 -19.41 8.09 -15.36
N PRO A 330 -20.07 7.74 -16.48
CA PRO A 330 -21.43 8.18 -16.74
C PRO A 330 -22.36 7.78 -15.58
N PRO A 331 -23.41 8.57 -15.28
CA PRO A 331 -24.42 8.18 -14.32
C PRO A 331 -24.91 6.77 -14.62
N ARG A 332 -24.94 5.90 -13.60
CA ARG A 332 -25.32 4.50 -13.80
C ARG A 332 -26.77 4.44 -14.26
N VAL A 333 -26.97 4.22 -15.56
CA VAL A 333 -28.29 3.90 -16.10
C VAL A 333 -28.58 2.47 -15.67
N ARG A 334 -29.59 2.26 -14.81
CA ARG A 334 -30.11 0.90 -14.59
C ARG A 334 -30.43 0.34 -15.97
N ALA A 335 -29.84 -0.80 -16.34
CA ALA A 335 -30.25 -1.52 -17.52
C ALA A 335 -31.74 -1.82 -17.36
N VAL A 336 -32.58 -1.06 -18.05
CA VAL A 336 -33.99 -1.39 -18.18
C VAL A 336 -33.98 -2.63 -19.08
N LEU A 337 -34.45 -3.76 -18.54
CA LEU A 337 -34.66 -4.97 -19.33
C LEU A 337 -35.47 -4.58 -20.59
N PRO A 338 -35.12 -5.08 -21.78
CA PRO A 338 -35.93 -4.86 -22.97
C PRO A 338 -37.38 -5.26 -22.68
N ALA A 339 -38.31 -4.36 -23.01
CA ALA A 339 -39.74 -4.57 -22.90
C ALA A 339 -40.24 -5.71 -23.82
#